data_AF-A0A368G274-F1
#
_entry.id   AF-A0A368G274-F1
#
_cell.length_a   1.000
_cell.length_b   1.000
_cell.length_c   1.000
_cell.angle_alpha   90.00
_cell.angle_beta   90.00
_cell.angle_gamma   90.00
#
_symmetry.space_group_name_H-M   'P 1'
#
loop_
_entity.id
_entity.type
_entity.pdbx_description
1 polymer ?
#
loop_
_entity_poly.entity_id
_entity_poly.type
_entity_poly.pdbx_seq_one_letter_code
_entity_poly.pdbx_strand_id
1 'polypeptide(L)'
;MWFEERSWSNLRMSELVEEWRDLWSFKVDFMVAAISYVFATANFLNLPKLILENGGLAFVAAYGAALLVLVLPTIVLELAVGQLTGRAPVQAFYHLSPVFKGIGISQVLFTLLVLATMTRFVGWLILFVFHLFWTIQADRPGLPWLNCKYFPELLSAPCRDAGSMANFTLAAHTKLSTVQTESSLVQFMR
;
A
#
# COMPACT_ATOMS: atom_id res chain seq x y z
N MET A 1 36.37 -23.94 22.03
CA MET A 1 36.41 -22.69 22.84
C MET A 1 35.83 -21.48 22.12
N TRP A 2 35.99 -21.28 20.80
CA TRP A 2 35.48 -20.06 20.12
C TRP A 2 33.94 -19.94 20.02
N PHE A 3 33.20 -21.06 20.09
CA PHE A 3 31.73 -21.06 19.95
C PHE A 3 31.03 -20.54 21.22
N GLU A 4 31.57 -20.89 22.39
CA GLU A 4 31.05 -20.45 23.69
C GLU A 4 31.19 -18.92 23.85
N GLU A 5 32.38 -18.38 23.58
CA GLU A 5 32.66 -16.94 23.74
C GLU A 5 31.80 -16.05 22.83
N ARG A 6 31.49 -16.52 21.61
CA ARG A 6 30.56 -15.84 20.72
C ARG A 6 29.12 -15.87 21.26
N SER A 7 28.73 -16.91 22.01
CA SER A 7 27.42 -16.97 22.68
C SER A 7 27.34 -15.95 23.82
N TRP A 8 28.32 -15.93 24.72
CA TRP A 8 28.36 -15.00 25.87
C TRP A 8 28.46 -13.53 25.44
N SER A 9 29.22 -13.23 24.39
CA SER A 9 29.29 -11.87 23.85
C SER A 9 27.97 -11.45 23.19
N ASN A 10 27.31 -12.32 22.44
CA ASN A 10 26.00 -12.03 21.86
C ASN A 10 24.91 -11.84 22.92
N LEU A 11 24.91 -12.65 23.99
CA LEU A 11 23.98 -12.51 25.12
C LEU A 11 24.18 -11.17 25.83
N ARG A 12 25.43 -10.83 26.16
CA ARG A 12 25.75 -9.57 26.84
C ARG A 12 25.48 -8.34 25.98
N MET A 13 25.72 -8.43 24.66
CA MET A 13 25.35 -7.39 23.70
C MET A 13 23.82 -7.26 23.59
N SER A 14 23.10 -8.38 23.64
CA SER A 14 21.64 -8.41 23.54
C SER A 14 20.95 -7.81 24.77
N GLU A 15 21.53 -8.00 25.97
CA GLU A 15 21.11 -7.35 27.22
C GLU A 15 21.36 -5.84 27.20
N LEU A 16 22.55 -5.40 26.78
CA LEU A 16 22.89 -3.98 26.69
C LEU A 16 22.07 -3.23 25.64
N VAL A 17 21.65 -3.91 24.55
CA VAL A 17 20.77 -3.34 23.53
C VAL A 17 19.30 -3.33 23.98
N GLU A 18 18.89 -4.28 24.83
CA GLU A 18 17.53 -4.30 25.41
C GLU A 18 17.26 -3.10 26.33
N GLU A 19 18.29 -2.58 27.01
CA GLU A 19 18.19 -1.43 27.93
C GLU A 19 17.90 -0.09 27.20
N TRP A 20 18.15 0.00 25.89
CA TRP A 20 17.94 1.21 25.06
C TRP A 20 16.78 1.11 24.06
N ARG A 21 15.93 0.08 24.14
CA ARG A 21 14.81 -0.05 23.21
C ARG A 21 13.68 0.91 23.59
N ASP A 22 13.37 1.83 22.69
CA ASP A 22 12.27 2.78 22.91
C ASP A 22 10.92 2.03 22.97
N LEU A 23 10.18 2.24 24.05
CA LEU A 23 8.82 1.70 24.22
C LEU A 23 7.79 2.73 23.78
N TRP A 24 6.67 2.25 23.25
CA TRP A 24 5.53 3.11 22.97
C TRP A 24 5.06 3.81 24.24
N SER A 25 4.92 5.14 24.19
CA SER A 25 4.47 5.95 25.33
C SER A 25 3.05 5.59 25.75
N PHE A 26 2.16 5.33 24.79
CA PHE A 26 0.79 4.88 25.05
C PHE A 26 0.43 3.63 24.25
N LYS A 27 -0.42 2.78 24.84
CA LYS A 27 -0.95 1.59 24.15
C LYS A 27 -1.77 1.96 22.91
N VAL A 28 -2.41 3.12 22.93
CA VAL A 28 -3.23 3.61 21.81
C VAL A 28 -2.37 3.89 20.58
N ASP A 29 -1.15 4.41 20.75
CA ASP A 29 -0.24 4.68 19.63
C ASP A 29 0.11 3.39 18.88
N PHE A 30 0.37 2.32 19.64
CA PHE A 30 0.59 0.99 19.07
C PHE A 30 -0.66 0.47 18.35
N MET A 31 -1.86 0.62 18.92
CA MET A 31 -3.11 0.16 18.30
C MET A 31 -3.40 0.91 16.99
N VAL A 32 -3.19 2.23 16.98
CA VAL A 32 -3.39 3.06 15.77
C VAL A 32 -2.39 2.67 14.68
N ALA A 33 -1.12 2.42 15.04
CA ALA A 33 -0.11 1.94 14.11
C ALA A 33 -0.44 0.53 13.57
N ALA A 34 -0.95 -0.36 14.41
CA ALA A 34 -1.34 -1.70 14.00
C ALA A 34 -2.54 -1.65 13.03
N ILE A 35 -3.56 -0.84 13.33
CA ILE A 35 -4.73 -0.69 12.47
C ILE A 35 -4.34 -0.10 11.10
N SER A 36 -3.49 0.94 11.07
CA SER A 36 -3.03 1.53 9.81
C SER A 36 -2.23 0.54 8.96
N TYR A 37 -1.44 -0.34 9.58
CA TYR A 37 -0.77 -1.44 8.89
C TYR A 37 -1.75 -2.42 8.23
N VAL A 38 -2.82 -2.81 8.92
CA VAL A 38 -3.87 -3.67 8.34
C VAL A 38 -4.55 -2.99 7.16
N PHE A 39 -4.88 -1.70 7.29
CA PHE A 39 -5.49 -0.93 6.21
C PHE A 39 -4.57 -0.76 5.00
N ALA A 40 -3.27 -0.56 5.21
CA ALA A 40 -2.28 -0.44 4.14
C ALA A 40 -2.05 -1.75 3.39
N THR A 41 -2.14 -2.89 4.09
CA THR A 41 -1.99 -4.23 3.49
C THR A 41 -3.24 -4.64 2.72
N ALA A 42 -4.40 -4.15 3.12
CA ALA A 42 -5.67 -4.47 2.48
C ALA A 42 -5.90 -3.67 1.19
N ASN A 43 -6.32 -4.36 0.14
CA ASN A 43 -6.59 -3.77 -1.17
C ASN A 43 -7.95 -3.06 -1.25
N PHE A 44 -8.24 -2.14 -0.31
CA PHE A 44 -9.56 -1.52 -0.17
C PHE A 44 -10.01 -0.74 -1.41
N LEU A 45 -9.08 -0.07 -2.11
CA LEU A 45 -9.42 0.77 -3.27
C LEU A 45 -9.87 -0.04 -4.49
N ASN A 46 -9.31 -1.22 -4.70
CA ASN A 46 -9.68 -2.08 -5.83
C ASN A 46 -10.79 -3.08 -5.46
N LEU A 47 -11.09 -3.23 -4.16
CA LEU A 47 -12.11 -4.14 -3.66
C LEU A 47 -13.47 -3.94 -4.38
N PRO A 48 -14.01 -2.72 -4.56
CA PRO A 48 -15.31 -2.54 -5.22
C PRO A 48 -15.31 -3.09 -6.65
N LYS A 49 -14.25 -2.81 -7.40
CA LYS A 49 -14.10 -3.32 -8.76
C LYS A 49 -14.05 -4.86 -8.78
N LEU A 50 -13.28 -5.44 -7.88
CA LEU A 50 -13.13 -6.90 -7.78
C LEU A 50 -14.44 -7.59 -7.39
N ILE A 51 -15.25 -6.97 -6.54
CA ILE A 51 -16.58 -7.45 -6.15
C ILE A 51 -17.52 -7.44 -7.37
N LEU A 52 -17.52 -6.37 -8.15
CA LEU A 52 -18.38 -6.28 -9.34
C LEU A 52 -18.02 -7.33 -10.39
N GLU A 53 -16.73 -7.61 -10.61
CA GLU A 53 -16.27 -8.58 -11.61
C GLU A 53 -16.48 -10.04 -11.19
N ASN A 54 -16.44 -10.35 -9.89
CA ASN A 54 -16.45 -11.73 -9.37
C ASN A 54 -17.79 -12.18 -8.76
N GLY A 55 -18.92 -11.59 -9.17
CA GLY A 55 -20.25 -12.05 -8.75
C GLY A 55 -20.75 -11.45 -7.42
N GLY A 56 -20.26 -10.26 -7.06
CA GLY A 56 -20.87 -9.43 -6.02
C GLY A 56 -20.70 -9.99 -4.60
N LEU A 57 -21.81 -10.11 -3.88
CA LEU A 57 -21.83 -10.40 -2.44
C LEU A 57 -21.24 -11.78 -2.08
N ALA A 58 -21.40 -12.78 -2.94
CA ALA A 58 -20.84 -14.12 -2.71
C ALA A 58 -19.31 -14.09 -2.63
N PHE A 59 -18.66 -13.27 -3.46
CA PHE A 59 -17.22 -13.05 -3.41
C PHE A 59 -16.81 -12.31 -2.14
N VAL A 60 -17.59 -11.34 -1.67
CA VAL A 60 -17.33 -10.61 -0.42
C VAL A 60 -17.30 -11.57 0.77
N ALA A 61 -18.27 -12.47 0.86
CA ALA A 61 -18.34 -13.45 1.95
C ALA A 61 -17.14 -14.41 1.94
N ALA A 62 -16.78 -14.95 0.77
CA ALA A 62 -15.62 -15.82 0.63
C ALA A 62 -14.29 -15.09 0.92
N TYR A 63 -14.13 -13.86 0.42
CA TYR A 63 -12.96 -13.02 0.66
C TYR A 63 -12.82 -12.65 2.14
N GLY A 64 -13.92 -12.26 2.79
CA GLY A 64 -13.94 -11.97 4.23
C GLY A 64 -13.56 -13.18 5.08
N ALA A 65 -14.07 -14.37 4.75
CA ALA A 65 -13.68 -15.61 5.44
C ALA A 65 -12.19 -15.93 5.26
N ALA A 66 -11.66 -15.77 4.04
CA ALA A 66 -10.24 -15.98 3.77
C ALA A 66 -9.35 -14.99 4.55
N LEU A 67 -9.76 -13.73 4.69
CA LEU A 67 -9.04 -12.74 5.52
C LEU A 67 -9.00 -13.16 6.99
N LEU A 68 -10.12 -13.63 7.54
CA LEU A 68 -10.16 -14.08 8.94
C LEU A 68 -9.32 -15.34 9.18
N VAL A 69 -9.30 -16.27 8.23
CA VAL A 69 -8.58 -17.55 8.39
C VAL A 69 -7.09 -17.43 8.08
N LEU A 70 -6.69 -16.53 7.19
CA LEU A 70 -5.29 -16.38 6.78
C LEU A 70 -4.64 -15.13 7.38
N VAL A 71 -5.26 -13.97 7.21
CA VAL A 71 -4.63 -12.69 7.58
C VAL A 71 -4.61 -12.48 9.09
N LEU A 72 -5.72 -12.76 9.79
CA LEU A 72 -5.78 -12.62 11.26
C LEU A 72 -4.71 -13.46 11.98
N PRO A 73 -4.57 -14.79 11.75
CA PRO A 73 -3.53 -15.56 12.44
C PRO A 73 -2.12 -15.15 12.02
N THR A 74 -1.89 -14.75 10.77
CA THR A 74 -0.58 -14.24 10.35
C THR A 74 -0.20 -12.96 11.10
N ILE A 75 -1.11 -11.99 11.23
CA ILE A 75 -0.86 -10.76 11.98
C ILE A 75 -0.61 -11.07 13.46
N VAL A 76 -1.41 -11.94 14.07
CA VAL A 76 -1.20 -12.34 15.47
C VAL A 76 0.15 -13.04 15.66
N LEU A 77 0.55 -13.89 14.72
CA LEU A 77 1.86 -14.54 14.72
C LEU A 77 3.00 -13.53 14.61
N GLU A 78 2.92 -12.60 13.66
CA GLU A 78 3.95 -11.56 13.48
C GLU A 78 4.09 -10.67 14.70
N LEU A 79 2.96 -10.24 15.29
CA LEU A 79 2.95 -9.46 16.53
C LEU A 79 3.51 -10.27 17.70
N ALA A 80 3.14 -11.55 17.85
CA ALA A 80 3.66 -12.40 18.91
C ALA A 80 5.18 -12.59 18.80
N VAL A 81 5.70 -12.83 17.60
CA VAL A 81 7.15 -12.94 17.34
C VAL A 81 7.86 -11.61 17.64
N GLY A 82 7.27 -10.48 17.24
CA GLY A 82 7.81 -9.16 17.53
C GLY A 82 7.88 -8.85 19.03
N GLN A 83 6.84 -9.20 19.79
CA GLN A 83 6.80 -9.01 21.24
C GLN A 83 7.75 -9.96 21.98
N LEU A 84 7.88 -11.21 21.53
CA LEU A 84 8.75 -12.21 22.16
C LEU A 84 10.24 -11.91 21.95
N THR A 85 10.61 -11.49 20.74
CA THR A 85 12.03 -11.30 20.38
C THR A 85 12.52 -9.88 20.58
N GLY A 86 11.62 -8.88 20.56
CA GLY A 86 11.95 -7.46 20.74
C GLY A 86 12.94 -6.90 19.71
N ARG A 87 13.13 -7.57 18.57
CA ARG A 87 14.22 -7.31 17.60
C ARG A 87 13.69 -7.12 16.19
N ALA A 88 14.52 -6.54 15.31
CA ALA A 88 14.23 -6.42 13.89
C ALA A 88 14.01 -7.80 13.24
N PRO A 89 13.19 -7.92 12.18
CA PRO A 89 12.74 -9.21 11.64
C PRO A 89 13.88 -10.17 11.27
N VAL A 90 14.98 -9.68 10.69
CA VAL A 90 16.16 -10.51 10.37
C VAL A 90 16.78 -11.14 11.62
N GLN A 91 16.89 -10.37 12.70
CA GLN A 91 17.44 -10.83 13.97
C GLN A 91 16.43 -11.69 14.73
N ALA A 92 15.14 -11.31 14.72
CA ALA A 92 14.06 -12.06 15.35
C ALA A 92 14.00 -13.52 14.83
N PHE A 93 14.01 -13.70 13.51
CA PHE A 93 14.00 -15.05 12.93
C PHE A 93 15.32 -15.80 13.14
N TYR A 94 16.46 -15.11 13.15
CA TYR A 94 17.76 -15.73 13.47
C TYR A 94 17.81 -16.27 14.91
N HIS A 95 17.22 -15.56 15.87
CA HIS A 95 17.15 -15.99 17.27
C HIS A 95 16.20 -17.19 17.47
N LEU A 96 15.15 -17.32 16.66
CA LEU A 96 14.29 -18.51 16.64
C LEU A 96 15.01 -19.71 16.03
N SER A 97 15.50 -19.56 14.80
CA SER A 97 16.36 -20.56 14.16
C SER A 97 17.21 -19.92 13.06
N PRO A 98 18.51 -20.28 12.95
CA PRO A 98 19.38 -19.70 11.93
C PRO A 98 18.94 -20.04 10.49
N VAL A 99 18.14 -21.09 10.31
CA VAL A 99 17.56 -21.50 9.02
C VAL A 99 16.53 -20.50 8.53
N PHE A 100 15.73 -19.90 9.43
CA PHE A 100 14.68 -18.95 9.09
C PHE A 100 15.19 -17.52 8.84
N LYS A 101 16.50 -17.27 8.92
CA LYS A 101 17.10 -15.96 8.61
C LYS A 101 16.70 -15.43 7.22
N GLY A 102 16.52 -16.32 6.24
CA GLY A 102 16.09 -15.96 4.88
C GLY A 102 14.73 -15.27 4.84
N ILE A 103 13.81 -15.65 5.74
CA ILE A 103 12.46 -15.08 5.82
C ILE A 103 12.54 -13.60 6.22
N GLY A 104 13.33 -13.28 7.25
CA GLY A 104 13.51 -11.88 7.67
C GLY A 104 14.14 -11.00 6.59
N ILE A 105 15.08 -11.53 5.80
CA ILE A 105 15.67 -10.80 4.66
C ILE A 105 14.62 -10.57 3.57
N SER A 106 13.82 -11.59 3.25
CA SER A 106 12.75 -11.49 2.25
C SER A 106 11.70 -10.43 2.64
N GLN A 107 11.37 -10.34 3.93
CA GLN A 107 10.45 -9.35 4.46
C GLN A 107 10.99 -7.92 4.28
N VAL A 108 12.27 -7.69 4.56
CA VAL A 108 12.90 -6.37 4.34
C VAL A 108 12.89 -5.99 2.87
N LEU A 109 13.23 -6.93 1.98
CA LEU A 109 13.21 -6.69 0.53
C LEU A 109 11.78 -6.40 0.03
N PHE A 110 10.78 -7.13 0.51
CA PHE A 110 9.39 -6.89 0.17
C PHE A 110 8.94 -5.48 0.59
N THR A 111 9.25 -5.06 1.81
CA THR A 111 8.93 -3.71 2.31
C THR A 111 9.59 -2.62 1.46
N LEU A 112 10.83 -2.82 1.00
CA LEU A 112 11.50 -1.86 0.10
C LEU A 112 10.78 -1.72 -1.24
N LEU A 113 10.33 -2.83 -1.83
CA LEU A 113 9.58 -2.79 -3.09
C LEU A 113 8.22 -2.09 -2.91
N VAL A 114 7.51 -2.39 -1.81
CA VAL A 114 6.25 -1.73 -1.49
C VAL A 114 6.47 -0.22 -1.31
N LEU A 115 7.49 0.20 -0.56
CA LEU A 115 7.80 1.61 -0.34
C LEU A 115 8.09 2.35 -1.67
N ALA A 116 8.81 1.72 -2.59
CA ALA A 116 9.08 2.30 -3.91
C ALA A 116 7.77 2.54 -4.69
N THR A 117 6.86 1.57 -4.68
CA THR A 117 5.56 1.72 -5.35
C THR A 117 4.64 2.73 -4.66
N MET A 118 4.65 2.79 -3.33
CA MET A 118 3.81 3.70 -2.56
C MET A 118 4.29 5.16 -2.66
N THR A 119 5.60 5.39 -2.76
CA THR A 119 6.15 6.74 -3.00
C THR A 119 5.59 7.34 -4.29
N ARG A 120 5.43 6.54 -5.36
CA ARG A 120 4.80 6.99 -6.61
C ARG A 120 3.35 7.42 -6.38
N PHE A 121 2.58 6.65 -5.61
CA PHE A 121 1.19 6.98 -5.30
C PHE A 121 1.07 8.28 -4.48
N VAL A 122 1.91 8.45 -3.46
CA VAL A 122 1.96 9.70 -2.66
C VAL A 122 2.35 10.89 -3.54
N GLY A 123 3.29 10.71 -4.48
CA GLY A 123 3.66 11.74 -5.45
C GLY A 123 2.47 12.23 -6.28
N TRP A 124 1.67 11.30 -6.81
CA TRP A 124 0.42 11.66 -7.50
C TRP A 124 -0.55 12.40 -6.60
N LEU A 125 -0.77 11.92 -5.37
CA LEU A 125 -1.68 12.56 -4.43
C LEU A 125 -1.29 14.03 -4.15
N ILE A 126 0.01 14.31 -3.97
CA ILE A 126 0.51 15.67 -3.79
C ILE A 126 0.25 16.52 -5.05
N LEU A 127 0.46 15.97 -6.26
CA LEU A 127 0.15 16.68 -7.51
C LEU A 127 -1.34 16.99 -7.64
N PHE A 128 -2.23 16.06 -7.32
CA PHE A 128 -3.67 16.29 -7.31
C PHE A 128 -4.05 17.42 -6.35
N VAL A 129 -3.51 17.41 -5.14
CA VAL A 129 -3.75 18.46 -4.14
C VAL A 129 -3.21 19.81 -4.62
N PHE A 130 -2.00 19.85 -5.18
CA PHE A 130 -1.40 21.06 -5.75
C PHE A 130 -2.28 21.65 -6.86
N HIS A 131 -2.71 20.83 -7.82
CA HIS A 131 -3.58 21.27 -8.89
C HIS A 131 -4.97 21.66 -8.40
N LEU A 132 -5.49 21.03 -7.36
CA LEU A 132 -6.73 21.45 -6.71
C LEU A 132 -6.61 22.87 -6.17
N PHE A 133 -5.56 23.18 -5.39
CA PHE A 133 -5.32 24.54 -4.89
C PHE A 133 -5.10 25.54 -6.01
N TRP A 134 -4.36 25.16 -7.06
CA TRP A 134 -4.16 25.99 -8.25
C TRP A 134 -5.48 26.35 -8.94
N THR A 135 -6.39 25.38 -9.11
CA THR A 135 -7.70 25.64 -9.74
C THR A 135 -8.58 26.58 -8.94
N ILE A 136 -8.57 26.44 -7.61
CA ILE A 136 -9.32 27.30 -6.69
C ILE A 136 -8.76 28.73 -6.74
N GLN A 137 -7.44 28.89 -6.73
CA GLN A 137 -6.80 30.22 -6.78
C GLN A 137 -7.01 30.93 -8.13
N ALA A 138 -7.04 30.18 -9.22
CA ALA A 138 -7.20 30.71 -10.57
C ALA A 138 -8.67 30.91 -10.99
N ASP A 139 -9.64 30.64 -10.10
CA ASP A 139 -11.09 30.70 -10.33
C ASP A 139 -11.53 29.99 -11.63
N ARG A 140 -10.89 28.86 -11.94
CA ARG A 140 -11.20 28.09 -13.15
C ARG A 140 -12.35 27.11 -12.88
N PRO A 141 -13.37 27.03 -13.75
CA PRO A 141 -14.44 26.05 -13.60
C PRO A 141 -13.95 24.63 -13.92
N GLY A 142 -14.22 23.69 -13.02
CA GLY A 142 -13.94 22.26 -13.21
C GLY A 142 -12.54 21.83 -12.79
N LEU A 143 -12.31 20.51 -12.81
CA LEU A 143 -11.05 19.90 -12.36
C LEU A 143 -10.20 19.45 -13.56
N PRO A 144 -8.85 19.57 -13.48
CA PRO A 144 -7.95 19.28 -14.60
C PRO A 144 -8.01 17.84 -15.13
N TRP A 145 -8.26 16.88 -14.24
CA TRP A 145 -8.36 15.46 -14.59
C TRP A 145 -9.77 15.03 -15.03
N LEU A 146 -10.78 15.90 -14.95
CA LEU A 146 -12.16 15.61 -15.37
C LEU A 146 -12.56 16.29 -16.68
N ASN A 147 -12.00 17.48 -16.97
CA ASN A 147 -12.43 18.30 -18.09
C ASN A 147 -11.29 18.58 -19.08
N CYS A 148 -11.52 18.30 -20.35
CA CYS A 148 -10.58 18.57 -21.44
C CYS A 148 -10.54 20.06 -21.84
N LYS A 149 -11.66 20.78 -21.72
CA LYS A 149 -11.82 22.13 -22.29
C LYS A 149 -11.08 23.23 -21.54
N TYR A 150 -11.02 23.15 -20.21
CA TYR A 150 -10.54 24.23 -19.35
C TYR A 150 -9.03 24.16 -19.05
N PHE A 151 -8.37 23.05 -19.41
CA PHE A 151 -6.97 22.78 -19.09
C PHE A 151 -6.16 22.21 -20.27
N PRO A 152 -6.14 22.86 -21.44
CA PRO A 152 -5.45 22.33 -22.63
C PRO A 152 -3.94 22.16 -22.46
N GLU A 153 -3.33 22.84 -21.48
CA GLU A 153 -1.89 22.75 -21.19
C GLU A 153 -1.47 21.41 -20.56
N LEU A 154 -2.40 20.71 -19.92
CA LEU A 154 -2.15 19.48 -19.17
C LEU A 154 -2.55 18.21 -19.96
N LEU A 155 -3.12 18.39 -21.15
CA LEU A 155 -3.84 17.36 -21.90
C LEU A 155 -3.37 17.35 -23.36
N SER A 156 -3.45 16.20 -24.01
CA SER A 156 -3.03 16.02 -25.41
C SER A 156 -4.22 15.59 -26.27
N ALA A 157 -4.36 16.13 -27.49
CA ALA A 157 -5.42 15.73 -28.40
C ALA A 157 -5.11 14.35 -29.02
N PRO A 158 -6.08 13.41 -29.10
CA PRO A 158 -7.49 13.49 -28.70
C PRO A 158 -7.71 13.32 -27.17
N CYS A 159 -8.68 14.07 -26.60
CA CYS A 159 -9.05 14.03 -25.17
C CYS A 159 -10.55 13.80 -24.99
N ARG A 160 -10.93 12.94 -24.05
CA ARG A 160 -12.31 12.72 -23.58
C ARG A 160 -12.46 13.02 -22.10
N ASP A 161 -13.53 13.73 -21.76
CA ASP A 161 -13.87 14.01 -20.36
C ASP A 161 -14.12 12.71 -19.58
N ALA A 162 -13.47 12.59 -18.42
CA ALA A 162 -13.62 11.42 -17.56
C ALA A 162 -15.06 11.31 -17.03
N GLY A 163 -15.68 10.14 -17.22
CA GLY A 163 -17.07 9.88 -16.83
C GLY A 163 -18.12 10.21 -17.90
N SER A 164 -17.73 10.73 -19.06
CA SER A 164 -18.63 10.87 -20.20
C SER A 164 -18.98 9.48 -20.76
N MET A 165 -20.23 9.06 -20.59
CA MET A 165 -20.72 7.81 -21.17
C MET A 165 -20.76 7.96 -22.69
N ALA A 166 -19.86 7.28 -23.39
CA ALA A 166 -19.95 7.16 -24.84
C ALA A 166 -21.24 6.41 -25.20
N ASN A 167 -21.90 6.82 -26.29
CA ASN A 167 -22.98 6.01 -26.89
C ASN A 167 -22.44 4.59 -27.11
N PHE A 168 -23.12 3.60 -26.53
CA PHE A 168 -22.70 2.20 -26.43
C PHE A 168 -22.37 1.58 -27.81
N THR A 169 -22.95 2.12 -28.88
CA THR A 169 -22.71 1.73 -30.27
C THR A 169 -21.32 2.09 -30.80
N LEU A 170 -20.70 3.17 -30.32
CA LEU A 170 -19.35 3.60 -30.74
C LEU A 170 -18.24 2.84 -29.98
N ALA A 171 -18.52 2.44 -28.73
CA ALA A 171 -17.63 1.64 -27.90
C ALA A 171 -17.53 0.18 -28.37
N ALA A 172 -18.50 -0.33 -29.13
CA ALA A 172 -18.45 -1.66 -29.72
C ALA A 172 -17.41 -1.81 -30.84
N HIS A 173 -17.01 -0.71 -31.49
CA HIS A 173 -16.06 -0.72 -32.62
C HIS A 173 -14.62 -0.33 -32.25
N THR A 174 -14.39 0.25 -31.08
CA THR A 174 -13.05 0.68 -30.61
C THR A 174 -12.62 -0.18 -29.42
N LYS A 175 -11.34 -0.54 -29.35
CA LYS A 175 -10.82 -1.32 -28.20
C LYS A 175 -11.01 -0.50 -26.93
N LEU A 176 -11.55 -1.09 -25.87
CA LEU A 176 -11.74 -0.44 -24.56
C LEU A 176 -10.42 0.20 -24.05
N SER A 177 -9.28 -0.40 -24.39
CA SER A 177 -7.94 0.11 -24.08
C SER A 177 -7.61 1.45 -24.75
N THR A 178 -8.07 1.70 -25.98
CA THR A 178 -7.82 2.98 -26.69
C THR A 178 -8.72 4.08 -26.13
N VAL A 179 -9.96 3.76 -25.76
CA VAL A 179 -10.88 4.69 -25.10
C VAL A 179 -10.37 5.09 -23.72
N GLN A 180 -9.75 4.15 -22.99
CA GLN A 180 -9.19 4.43 -21.67
C GLN A 180 -7.94 5.31 -21.73
N THR A 181 -7.08 5.17 -22.74
CA THR A 181 -5.91 6.05 -22.94
C THR A 181 -6.25 7.48 -23.33
N GLU A 182 -7.45 7.71 -23.89
CA GLU A 182 -7.93 9.03 -24.28
C GLU A 182 -8.67 9.78 -23.16
N SER A 183 -8.86 9.14 -22.00
CA SER A 183 -9.51 9.76 -20.84
C SER A 183 -8.64 10.86 -20.23
N SER A 184 -9.23 12.01 -19.91
CA SER A 184 -8.56 13.15 -19.25
C SER A 184 -7.83 12.75 -17.98
N LEU A 185 -8.36 11.78 -17.22
CA LEU A 185 -7.74 11.26 -16.01
C LEU A 185 -6.48 10.46 -16.32
N VAL A 186 -6.52 9.60 -17.34
CA VAL A 186 -5.38 8.74 -17.70
C VAL A 186 -4.27 9.57 -18.34
N GLN A 187 -4.62 10.60 -19.12
CA GLN A 187 -3.65 11.55 -19.65
C GLN A 187 -2.99 12.39 -18.55
N PHE A 188 -3.76 12.82 -17.55
CA PHE A 188 -3.21 13.54 -16.40
C PHE A 188 -2.28 12.67 -15.54
N MET A 189 -2.59 11.37 -15.41
CA MET A 189 -1.76 10.40 -14.67
C MET A 189 -0.61 9.80 -15.49
N ARG A 190 -0.40 10.26 -16.73
CA ARG A 190 0.64 9.76 -17.62
C ARG A 190 2.00 10.38 -17.28
#